data_AF-A0AAJ0NHV7-F1
#
_entry.id   AF-A0AAJ0NHV7-F1
#
_cell.length_a   1.000
_cell.length_b   1.000
_cell.length_c   1.000
_cell.angle_alpha   90.00
_cell.angle_beta   90.00
_cell.angle_gamma   90.00
#
_symmetry.space_group_name_H-M   'P 1'
#
loop_
_entity.id
_entity.type
_entity.pdbx_description
1 polymer ?
#
loop_
_entity_poly.entity_id
_entity_poly.type
_entity_poly.pdbx_seq_one_letter_code
_entity_poly.pdbx_strand_id
1 'polypeptide(L)'
;MALYIILAIIIIALVVVGIMFYLRSSKRQVVEQTEERKIEVEKLTLDDRLSELDELNLKGETQQEHDRLKRESLNNINENLSPVEEKIHNAEENFDKFKFSAAQSELDDANTLMDRYESQHSKLSEEVDNILSLHKDSDRLYEESKNNYREMKRDVLANRHQFGEAADPLEKEIESFEPELIKYTELKEDGNYRQAHEHIATLNEDMNYLKKDMEEIPELIREAQKELPGQFQDLKYGCRDLKVEGYDLDHVKIDSTLQTLKTELSFVEPMISRLEFEEANNKLIGINDQLDEMYDLIEHEVKAKNKVDETKEVITSDLFKAKDMNYTLQTEIEYVRENYYINETDIQNVRQFENEIQNLIAVYDDILREMAKSAVRYSEVQDNLAYIEDHVQVINEKQEKLQNHLIQLREDEAEAKDNILRVQSKKEEVYRRLLASNLTSVPERFIIMKNEIDHEVREINSQFSERPINVKHLKDKVTKVVLHMNNFENEATDVLVNAVLAEKLIQYSNRYRKDDSSIDKSLNEAERLFKNNRYKRAIEIAEQALDSVDPGISQRIEDEVISQNQ
;
A
#
# COMPACT_ATOMS: atom_id res chain seq x y z
N MET A 1 33.93 96.90 -28.84
CA MET A 1 32.78 96.08 -28.41
C MET A 1 31.87 95.66 -29.57
N ALA A 2 31.42 96.57 -30.45
CA ALA A 2 30.55 96.24 -31.59
C ALA A 2 31.11 95.17 -32.58
N LEU A 3 32.43 95.13 -32.82
CA LEU A 3 33.08 94.19 -33.75
C LEU A 3 33.06 92.73 -33.25
N TYR A 4 33.16 92.51 -31.93
CA TYR A 4 33.06 91.17 -31.33
C TYR A 4 31.62 90.64 -31.32
N ILE A 5 30.62 91.53 -31.18
CA ILE A 5 29.19 91.16 -31.28
C ILE A 5 28.84 90.73 -32.70
N ILE A 6 29.32 91.44 -33.72
CA ILE A 6 29.09 91.08 -35.13
C ILE A 6 29.78 89.76 -35.49
N LEU A 7 31.01 89.52 -35.00
CA LEU A 7 31.73 88.26 -35.24
C LEU A 7 31.03 87.07 -34.56
N ALA A 8 30.48 87.26 -33.35
CA ALA A 8 29.68 86.24 -32.67
C ALA A 8 28.37 85.93 -33.42
N ILE A 9 27.70 86.94 -33.98
CA ILE A 9 26.50 86.76 -34.81
C ILE A 9 26.82 85.98 -36.10
N ILE A 10 27.97 86.25 -36.75
CA ILE A 10 28.40 85.53 -37.95
C ILE A 10 28.75 84.07 -37.63
N ILE A 11 29.42 83.81 -36.51
CA ILE A 11 29.72 82.43 -36.09
C ILE A 11 28.44 81.67 -35.76
N ILE A 12 27.48 82.29 -35.05
CA ILE A 12 26.17 81.69 -34.79
C ILE A 12 25.42 81.42 -36.11
N ALA A 13 25.46 82.35 -37.07
CA ALA A 13 24.85 82.15 -38.39
C ALA A 13 25.50 80.98 -39.16
N LEU A 14 26.83 80.85 -39.11
CA LEU A 14 27.55 79.72 -39.73
C LEU A 14 27.24 78.37 -39.05
N VAL A 15 27.10 78.35 -37.73
CA VAL A 15 26.69 77.15 -36.99
C VAL A 15 25.25 76.77 -37.34
N VAL A 16 24.33 77.75 -37.45
CA VAL A 16 22.94 77.51 -37.89
C VAL A 16 22.88 76.97 -39.32
N VAL A 17 23.69 77.51 -40.23
CA VAL A 17 23.78 77.01 -41.62
C VAL A 17 24.40 75.61 -41.67
N GLY A 18 25.44 75.33 -40.86
CA GLY A 18 26.06 74.02 -40.76
C GLY A 18 25.11 72.95 -40.22
N ILE A 19 24.35 73.27 -39.17
CA ILE A 19 23.29 72.41 -38.61
C ILE A 19 22.18 72.20 -39.64
N MET A 20 21.78 73.26 -40.37
CA MET A 20 20.76 73.16 -41.42
C MET A 20 21.20 72.26 -42.58
N PHE A 21 22.47 72.34 -42.98
CA PHE A 21 23.02 71.48 -44.04
C PHE A 21 23.16 70.02 -43.59
N TYR A 22 23.58 69.79 -42.35
CA TYR A 22 23.67 68.45 -41.77
C TYR A 22 22.28 67.80 -41.60
N LEU A 23 21.28 68.55 -41.13
CA LEU A 23 19.89 68.10 -41.06
C LEU A 23 19.35 67.79 -42.46
N ARG A 24 19.67 68.59 -43.47
CA ARG A 24 19.27 68.33 -44.86
C ARG A 24 19.89 67.05 -45.41
N SER A 25 21.18 66.81 -45.19
CA SER A 25 21.84 65.60 -45.71
C SER A 25 21.36 64.33 -45.00
N SER A 26 21.23 64.37 -43.67
CA SER A 26 20.74 63.22 -42.89
C SER A 26 19.28 62.88 -43.22
N LYS A 27 18.43 63.88 -43.48
CA LYS A 27 17.02 63.63 -43.83
C LYS A 27 16.80 63.21 -45.28
N ARG A 28 17.68 63.62 -46.21
CA ARG A 28 17.67 63.08 -47.57
C ARG A 28 18.00 61.59 -47.61
N GLN A 29 18.89 61.14 -46.72
CA GLN A 29 19.19 59.72 -46.55
C GLN A 29 17.97 58.91 -46.06
N VAL A 30 17.08 59.50 -45.27
CA VAL A 30 15.83 58.85 -44.82
C VAL A 30 14.84 58.70 -45.97
N VAL A 31 14.75 59.69 -46.87
CA VAL A 31 13.95 59.59 -48.10
C VAL A 31 14.51 58.48 -49.00
N GLU A 32 15.82 58.47 -49.23
CA GLU A 32 16.50 57.46 -50.06
C GLU A 32 16.30 56.04 -49.50
N GLN A 33 16.38 55.85 -48.18
CA GLN A 33 16.04 54.57 -47.54
C GLN A 33 14.57 54.17 -47.72
N THR A 34 13.66 55.14 -47.71
CA THR A 34 12.22 54.90 -47.91
C THR A 34 11.95 54.55 -49.38
N GLU A 35 12.68 55.15 -50.33
CA GLU A 35 12.64 54.80 -51.77
C GLU A 35 13.24 53.43 -52.05
N GLU A 36 14.39 53.10 -51.45
CA GLU A 36 14.99 51.76 -51.54
C GLU A 36 14.03 50.70 -51.00
N ARG A 37 13.41 50.96 -49.84
CA ARG A 37 12.40 50.08 -49.25
C ARG A 37 11.19 49.91 -50.17
N LYS A 38 10.70 51.01 -50.77
CA LYS A 38 9.61 50.96 -51.74
C LYS A 38 9.95 50.03 -52.92
N ILE A 39 11.17 50.12 -53.47
CA ILE A 39 11.62 49.26 -54.57
C ILE A 39 11.67 47.78 -54.14
N GLU A 40 12.04 47.50 -52.89
CA GLU A 40 12.00 46.13 -52.33
C GLU A 40 10.56 45.62 -52.17
N VAL A 41 9.65 46.48 -51.71
CA VAL A 41 8.23 46.17 -51.56
C VAL A 41 7.52 45.97 -52.91
N GLU A 42 7.86 46.76 -53.92
CA GLU A 42 7.36 46.60 -55.30
C GLU A 42 7.79 45.28 -55.94
N LYS A 43 8.94 44.73 -55.54
CA LYS A 43 9.40 43.41 -56.01
C LYS A 43 8.62 42.26 -55.38
N LEU A 44 7.93 42.47 -54.25
CA LEU A 44 7.02 41.50 -53.65
C LEU A 44 5.72 41.45 -54.47
N THR A 45 5.81 40.89 -55.67
CA THR A 45 4.64 40.62 -56.51
C THR A 45 4.13 39.21 -56.22
N LEU A 46 2.81 39.07 -56.07
CA LEU A 46 2.17 37.77 -55.87
C LEU A 46 2.06 37.00 -57.21
N ASP A 47 2.40 37.63 -58.34
CA ASP A 47 2.19 37.10 -59.69
C ASP A 47 2.94 35.78 -59.92
N ASP A 48 4.17 35.64 -59.43
CA ASP A 48 4.93 34.38 -59.58
C ASP A 48 4.24 33.23 -58.82
N ARG A 49 3.73 33.48 -57.61
CA ARG A 49 3.04 32.46 -56.79
C ARG A 49 1.63 32.17 -57.27
N LEU A 50 0.93 33.18 -57.81
CA LEU A 50 -0.36 33.00 -58.47
C LEU A 50 -0.20 32.23 -59.78
N SER A 51 0.95 32.36 -60.47
CA SER A 51 1.23 31.57 -61.67
C SER A 51 1.38 30.07 -61.37
N GLU A 52 1.83 29.69 -60.17
CA GLU A 52 1.84 28.29 -59.72
C GLU A 52 0.41 27.74 -59.50
N LEU A 53 -0.56 28.60 -59.15
CA LEU A 53 -1.98 28.26 -59.12
C LEU A 53 -2.59 28.18 -60.52
N ASP A 54 -2.07 28.95 -61.49
CA ASP A 54 -2.49 28.89 -62.90
C ASP A 54 -2.09 27.56 -63.58
N GLU A 55 -1.10 26.85 -63.06
CA GLU A 55 -0.74 25.49 -63.52
C GLU A 55 -1.76 24.42 -63.11
N LEU A 56 -2.64 24.72 -62.14
CA LEU A 56 -3.71 23.83 -61.71
C LEU A 56 -4.97 23.99 -62.59
N ASN A 57 -5.87 23.00 -62.57
CA ASN A 57 -7.13 23.09 -63.32
C ASN A 57 -8.03 24.18 -62.70
N LEU A 58 -7.96 25.38 -63.25
CA LEU A 58 -8.76 26.55 -62.89
C LEU A 58 -10.23 26.40 -63.32
N LYS A 59 -10.97 25.54 -62.62
CA LYS A 59 -12.43 25.38 -62.76
C LYS A 59 -13.10 25.46 -61.40
N GLY A 60 -14.40 25.79 -61.40
CA GLY A 60 -15.25 25.71 -60.21
C GLY A 60 -14.86 26.66 -59.07
N GLU A 61 -14.76 26.11 -57.86
CA GLU A 61 -14.41 26.83 -56.62
C GLU A 61 -12.99 27.45 -56.69
N THR A 62 -12.04 26.77 -57.32
CA THR A 62 -10.63 27.22 -57.40
C THR A 62 -10.47 28.47 -58.25
N GLN A 63 -11.26 28.59 -59.32
CA GLN A 63 -11.28 29.81 -60.13
C GLN A 63 -11.84 31.00 -59.32
N GLN A 64 -12.85 30.77 -58.47
CA GLN A 64 -13.44 31.83 -57.65
C GLN A 64 -12.47 32.31 -56.56
N GLU A 65 -11.76 31.39 -55.92
CA GLU A 65 -10.73 31.70 -54.92
C GLU A 65 -9.53 32.40 -55.55
N HIS A 66 -9.06 31.92 -56.71
CA HIS A 66 -8.00 32.59 -57.47
C HIS A 66 -8.41 34.01 -57.91
N ASP A 67 -9.63 34.19 -58.43
CA ASP A 67 -10.16 35.50 -58.81
C ASP A 67 -10.40 36.41 -57.59
N ARG A 68 -10.69 35.85 -56.41
CA ARG A 68 -10.75 36.61 -55.15
C ARG A 68 -9.35 37.09 -54.76
N LEU A 69 -8.38 36.19 -54.68
CA LEU A 69 -7.01 36.48 -54.29
C LEU A 69 -6.35 37.48 -55.25
N LYS A 70 -6.61 37.37 -56.55
CA LYS A 70 -6.15 38.31 -57.57
C LYS A 70 -6.78 39.70 -57.39
N ARG A 71 -8.08 39.78 -57.10
CA ARG A 71 -8.76 41.06 -56.81
C ARG A 71 -8.26 41.68 -55.51
N GLU A 72 -8.06 40.89 -54.46
CA GLU A 72 -7.54 41.36 -53.18
C GLU A 72 -6.08 41.83 -53.29
N SER A 73 -5.26 41.13 -54.08
CA SER A 73 -3.90 41.56 -54.42
C SER A 73 -3.91 42.89 -55.19
N LEU A 74 -4.73 43.01 -56.23
CA LEU A 74 -4.90 44.26 -56.99
C LEU A 74 -5.42 45.42 -56.11
N ASN A 75 -6.37 45.14 -55.21
CA ASN A 75 -6.87 46.14 -54.27
C ASN A 75 -5.78 46.56 -53.27
N ASN A 76 -5.00 45.63 -52.74
CA ASN A 76 -3.88 45.95 -51.85
C ASN A 76 -2.81 46.81 -52.55
N ILE A 77 -2.48 46.51 -53.81
CA ILE A 77 -1.59 47.34 -54.63
C ILE A 77 -2.16 48.75 -54.82
N ASN A 78 -3.43 48.87 -55.20
CA ASN A 78 -4.05 50.17 -55.48
C ASN A 78 -4.27 51.02 -54.21
N GLU A 79 -4.64 50.40 -53.09
CA GLU A 79 -4.95 51.12 -51.84
C GLU A 79 -3.71 51.46 -51.02
N ASN A 80 -2.71 50.58 -50.98
CA ASN A 80 -1.56 50.73 -50.07
C ASN A 80 -0.26 51.08 -50.79
N LEU A 81 -0.02 50.61 -52.03
CA LEU A 81 1.25 50.86 -52.74
C LEU A 81 1.17 52.09 -53.65
N SER A 82 0.06 52.29 -54.37
CA SER A 82 -0.10 53.44 -55.28
C SER A 82 0.01 54.81 -54.57
N PRO A 83 -0.53 55.04 -53.36
CA PRO A 83 -0.40 56.32 -52.66
C PRO A 83 1.00 56.58 -52.10
N VAL A 84 1.86 55.55 -51.96
CA VAL A 84 3.20 55.69 -51.39
C VAL A 84 4.09 56.55 -52.28
N GLU A 85 3.96 56.45 -53.61
CA GLU A 85 4.72 57.31 -54.54
C GLU A 85 4.40 58.79 -54.35
N GLU A 86 3.10 59.11 -54.24
CA GLU A 86 2.63 60.47 -54.03
C GLU A 86 3.09 61.00 -52.67
N LYS A 87 3.07 60.16 -51.63
CA LYS A 87 3.52 60.50 -50.27
C LYS A 87 5.01 60.76 -50.19
N ILE A 88 5.84 59.95 -50.84
CA ILE A 88 7.30 60.17 -50.94
C ILE A 88 7.58 61.46 -51.71
N HIS A 89 6.90 61.69 -52.84
CA HIS A 89 7.08 62.93 -53.61
C HIS A 89 6.66 64.18 -52.83
N ASN A 90 5.52 64.12 -52.12
CA ASN A 90 5.08 65.20 -51.24
C ASN A 90 6.04 65.44 -50.06
N ALA A 91 6.67 64.38 -49.55
CA ALA A 91 7.72 64.51 -48.54
C ALA A 91 8.96 65.24 -49.10
N GLU A 92 9.42 64.89 -50.31
CA GLU A 92 10.51 65.57 -51.00
C GLU A 92 10.22 67.07 -51.21
N GLU A 93 9.03 67.41 -51.72
CA GLU A 93 8.63 68.81 -51.89
C GLU A 93 8.60 69.57 -50.56
N ASN A 94 8.12 68.94 -49.49
CA ASN A 94 8.07 69.54 -48.16
C ASN A 94 9.47 69.70 -47.56
N PHE A 95 10.42 68.81 -47.88
CA PHE A 95 11.83 68.96 -47.53
C PHE A 95 12.47 70.14 -48.25
N ASP A 96 12.19 70.33 -49.55
CA ASP A 96 12.67 71.48 -50.32
C ASP A 96 12.09 72.82 -49.83
N LYS A 97 10.87 72.79 -49.27
CA LYS A 97 10.21 73.94 -48.61
C LYS A 97 10.60 74.12 -47.13
N PHE A 98 11.60 73.38 -46.63
CA PHE A 98 12.10 73.39 -45.24
C PHE A 98 11.06 73.02 -44.14
N LYS A 99 9.97 72.32 -44.49
CA LYS A 99 8.94 71.86 -43.55
C LYS A 99 9.21 70.43 -43.05
N PHE A 100 10.27 70.27 -42.25
CA PHE A 100 10.78 68.95 -41.84
C PHE A 100 9.78 68.07 -41.08
N SER A 101 8.94 68.65 -40.20
CA SER A 101 7.97 67.86 -39.44
C SER A 101 6.83 67.32 -40.31
N ALA A 102 6.40 68.09 -41.31
CA ALA A 102 5.36 67.65 -42.25
C ALA A 102 5.92 66.57 -43.18
N ALA A 103 7.14 66.78 -43.71
CA ALA A 103 7.82 65.79 -44.54
C ALA A 103 8.07 64.47 -43.80
N GLN A 104 8.46 64.50 -42.51
CA GLN A 104 8.59 63.29 -41.70
C GLN A 104 7.26 62.58 -41.50
N SER A 105 6.16 63.30 -41.28
CA SER A 105 4.82 62.70 -41.16
C SER A 105 4.39 62.01 -42.45
N GLU A 106 4.67 62.60 -43.62
CA GLU A 106 4.37 61.98 -44.91
C GLU A 106 5.22 60.72 -45.16
N LEU A 107 6.48 60.71 -44.70
CA LEU A 107 7.34 59.51 -44.75
C LEU A 107 6.90 58.41 -43.76
N ASP A 108 6.46 58.79 -42.56
CA ASP A 108 5.94 57.85 -41.57
C ASP A 108 4.62 57.24 -42.09
N ASP A 109 3.74 58.05 -42.69
CA ASP A 109 2.54 57.58 -43.39
C ASP A 109 2.90 56.61 -44.52
N ALA A 110 3.88 56.95 -45.37
CA ALA A 110 4.35 56.08 -46.45
C ALA A 110 4.88 54.73 -45.91
N ASN A 111 5.65 54.74 -44.82
CA ASN A 111 6.14 53.52 -44.18
C ASN A 111 5.00 52.68 -43.58
N THR A 112 4.00 53.29 -42.95
CA THR A 112 2.85 52.55 -42.42
C THR A 112 1.99 51.92 -43.52
N LEU A 113 1.89 52.57 -44.69
CA LEU A 113 1.24 51.99 -45.87
C LEU A 113 2.03 50.81 -46.43
N MET A 114 3.36 50.92 -46.50
CA MET A 114 4.24 49.80 -46.87
C MET A 114 4.14 48.63 -45.87
N ASP A 115 4.13 48.89 -44.56
CA ASP A 115 3.96 47.85 -43.53
C ASP A 115 2.60 47.11 -43.68
N ARG A 116 1.53 47.84 -43.99
CA ARG A 116 0.21 47.25 -44.26
C ARG A 116 0.21 46.39 -45.51
N TYR A 117 0.83 46.87 -46.58
CA TYR A 117 0.99 46.12 -47.81
C TYR A 117 1.76 44.82 -47.58
N GLU A 118 2.92 44.88 -46.91
CA GLU A 118 3.74 43.71 -46.56
C GLU A 118 2.94 42.70 -45.70
N SER A 119 2.20 43.18 -44.70
CA SER A 119 1.38 42.30 -43.84
C SER A 119 0.23 41.62 -44.60
N GLN A 120 -0.48 42.37 -45.46
CA GLN A 120 -1.55 41.80 -46.29
C GLN A 120 -0.99 40.86 -47.36
N HIS A 121 0.15 41.19 -47.96
CA HIS A 121 0.85 40.33 -48.91
C HIS A 121 1.27 39.00 -48.26
N SER A 122 1.85 39.05 -47.05
CA SER A 122 2.22 37.85 -46.29
C SER A 122 1.02 36.94 -46.01
N LYS A 123 -0.13 37.51 -45.60
CA LYS A 123 -1.37 36.75 -45.39
C LYS A 123 -1.89 36.11 -46.67
N LEU A 124 -1.95 36.86 -47.76
CA LEU A 124 -2.39 36.34 -49.06
C LEU A 124 -1.44 35.24 -49.55
N SER A 125 -0.14 35.41 -49.32
CA SER A 125 0.87 34.40 -49.64
C SER A 125 0.70 33.13 -48.81
N GLU A 126 0.40 33.24 -47.52
CA GLU A 126 0.13 32.10 -46.64
C GLU A 126 -1.16 31.38 -47.04
N GLU A 127 -2.21 32.10 -47.44
CA GLU A 127 -3.44 31.51 -47.99
C GLU A 127 -3.18 30.72 -49.28
N VAL A 128 -2.36 31.26 -50.19
CA VAL A 128 -1.94 30.55 -51.41
C VAL A 128 -1.13 29.28 -51.06
N ASP A 129 -0.17 29.39 -50.15
CA ASP A 129 0.66 28.26 -49.72
C ASP A 129 -0.20 27.15 -49.06
N ASN A 130 -1.25 27.52 -48.32
CA ASN A 130 -2.20 26.57 -47.72
C ASN A 130 -3.06 25.85 -48.76
N ILE A 131 -3.45 26.52 -49.85
CA ILE A 131 -4.19 25.87 -50.95
C ILE A 131 -3.28 24.89 -51.68
N LEU A 132 -2.03 25.28 -51.94
CA LEU A 132 -1.04 24.43 -52.59
C LEU A 132 -0.66 23.21 -51.75
N SER A 133 -0.52 23.37 -50.42
CA SER A 133 -0.25 22.25 -49.51
C SER A 133 -1.44 21.29 -49.45
N LEU A 134 -2.67 21.79 -49.35
CA LEU A 134 -3.89 20.98 -49.37
C LEU A 134 -4.01 20.15 -50.66
N HIS A 135 -3.63 20.71 -51.81
CA HIS A 135 -3.59 19.97 -53.07
C HIS A 135 -2.54 18.86 -53.05
N LYS A 136 -1.31 19.17 -52.63
CA LYS A 136 -0.23 18.18 -52.52
C LYS A 136 -0.58 17.04 -51.56
N ASP A 137 -1.23 17.36 -50.44
CA ASP A 137 -1.67 16.38 -49.46
C ASP A 137 -2.81 15.52 -50.00
N SER A 138 -3.77 16.10 -50.70
CA SER A 138 -4.86 15.35 -51.35
C SER A 138 -4.34 14.37 -52.40
N ASP A 139 -3.36 14.78 -53.20
CA ASP A 139 -2.72 13.91 -54.19
C ASP A 139 -1.89 12.79 -53.56
N ARG A 140 -1.19 13.09 -52.46
CA ARG A 140 -0.51 12.06 -51.66
C ARG A 140 -1.50 11.05 -51.11
N LEU A 141 -2.59 11.51 -50.48
CA LEU A 141 -3.64 10.65 -49.92
C LEU A 141 -4.32 9.81 -51.00
N TYR A 142 -4.52 10.36 -52.19
CA TYR A 142 -5.09 9.60 -53.31
C TYR A 142 -4.17 8.47 -53.77
N GLU A 143 -2.87 8.72 -53.94
CA GLU A 143 -1.94 7.65 -54.31
C GLU A 143 -1.77 6.61 -53.18
N GLU A 144 -1.78 7.03 -51.92
CA GLU A 144 -1.81 6.13 -50.76
C GLU A 144 -3.08 5.26 -50.76
N SER A 145 -4.26 5.86 -50.91
CA SER A 145 -5.56 5.18 -50.96
C SER A 145 -5.64 4.19 -52.13
N LYS A 146 -5.13 4.56 -53.30
CA LYS A 146 -5.07 3.69 -54.48
C LYS A 146 -4.12 2.51 -54.30
N ASN A 147 -2.99 2.71 -53.63
CA ASN A 147 -2.08 1.63 -53.28
C ASN A 147 -2.70 0.71 -52.24
N ASN A 148 -3.29 1.27 -51.18
CA ASN A 148 -4.01 0.52 -50.15
C ASN A 148 -5.15 -0.33 -50.75
N TYR A 149 -5.99 0.25 -51.60
CA TYR A 149 -7.05 -0.48 -52.31
C TYR A 149 -6.50 -1.67 -53.09
N ARG A 150 -5.39 -1.48 -53.84
CA ARG A 150 -4.76 -2.58 -54.61
C ARG A 150 -4.19 -3.66 -53.71
N GLU A 151 -3.54 -3.26 -52.61
CA GLU A 151 -2.99 -4.19 -51.63
C GLU A 151 -4.10 -5.00 -50.96
N MET A 152 -5.14 -4.35 -50.45
CA MET A 152 -6.29 -4.98 -49.81
C MET A 152 -7.00 -5.94 -50.76
N LYS A 153 -7.30 -5.50 -52.00
CA LYS A 153 -7.91 -6.37 -53.02
C LYS A 153 -7.03 -7.58 -53.34
N ARG A 154 -5.70 -7.38 -53.47
CA ARG A 154 -4.76 -8.48 -53.71
C ARG A 154 -4.74 -9.45 -52.52
N ASP A 155 -4.75 -8.93 -51.31
CA ASP A 155 -4.64 -9.73 -50.10
C ASP A 155 -5.89 -10.60 -49.88
N VAL A 156 -7.09 -10.02 -50.04
CA VAL A 156 -8.35 -10.79 -49.99
C VAL A 156 -8.39 -11.88 -51.07
N LEU A 157 -7.95 -11.58 -52.29
CA LEU A 157 -7.93 -12.56 -53.38
C LEU A 157 -6.88 -13.68 -53.17
N ALA A 158 -5.71 -13.33 -52.64
CA ALA A 158 -4.62 -14.28 -52.39
C ALA A 158 -4.89 -15.16 -51.16
N ASN A 159 -5.42 -14.55 -50.09
CA ASN A 159 -5.65 -15.16 -48.79
C ASN A 159 -7.13 -15.41 -48.50
N ARG A 160 -7.97 -15.63 -49.52
CA ARG A 160 -9.41 -15.86 -49.39
C ARG A 160 -9.79 -16.92 -48.34
N HIS A 161 -8.97 -17.95 -48.20
CA HIS A 161 -9.17 -19.02 -47.23
C HIS A 161 -8.95 -18.59 -45.77
N GLN A 162 -8.15 -17.55 -45.51
CA GLN A 162 -7.92 -17.01 -44.16
C GLN A 162 -9.10 -16.16 -43.69
N PHE A 163 -9.77 -15.48 -44.61
CA PHE A 163 -10.95 -14.64 -44.33
C PHE A 163 -12.27 -15.42 -44.29
N GLY A 164 -12.29 -16.69 -44.74
CA GLY A 164 -13.46 -17.57 -44.63
C GLY A 164 -14.72 -17.00 -45.27
N GLU A 165 -15.84 -17.06 -44.56
CA GLU A 165 -17.15 -16.53 -45.02
C GLU A 165 -17.21 -15.00 -45.03
N ALA A 166 -16.28 -14.31 -44.35
CA ALA A 166 -16.17 -12.84 -44.37
C ALA A 166 -15.45 -12.31 -45.62
N ALA A 167 -14.86 -13.18 -46.45
CA ALA A 167 -14.19 -12.76 -47.67
C ALA A 167 -15.14 -12.08 -48.68
N ASP A 168 -16.35 -12.62 -48.84
CA ASP A 168 -17.34 -12.10 -49.81
C ASP A 168 -17.90 -10.71 -49.43
N PRO A 169 -18.29 -10.42 -48.17
CA PRO A 169 -18.69 -9.06 -47.77
C PRO A 169 -17.50 -8.09 -47.77
N LEU A 170 -16.30 -8.54 -47.39
CA LEU A 170 -15.09 -7.73 -47.44
C LEU A 170 -14.72 -7.33 -48.88
N GLU A 171 -14.86 -8.25 -49.84
CA GLU A 171 -14.67 -7.95 -51.26
C GLU A 171 -15.65 -6.89 -51.76
N LYS A 172 -16.93 -6.95 -51.34
CA LYS A 172 -17.94 -5.94 -51.68
C LYS A 172 -17.64 -4.57 -51.09
N GLU A 173 -17.21 -4.51 -49.84
CA GLU A 173 -16.80 -3.25 -49.20
C GLU A 173 -15.58 -2.66 -49.91
N ILE A 174 -14.58 -3.47 -50.25
CA ILE A 174 -13.43 -3.02 -51.04
C ILE A 174 -13.87 -2.51 -52.41
N GLU A 175 -14.75 -3.24 -53.13
CA GLU A 175 -15.30 -2.81 -54.42
C GLU A 175 -16.07 -1.49 -54.33
N SER A 176 -16.67 -1.17 -53.17
CA SER A 176 -17.35 0.10 -52.93
C SER A 176 -16.42 1.32 -52.95
N PHE A 177 -15.12 1.13 -52.69
CA PHE A 177 -14.14 2.22 -52.73
C PHE A 177 -13.70 2.61 -54.15
N GLU A 178 -13.87 1.73 -55.14
CA GLU A 178 -13.54 2.04 -56.54
C GLU A 178 -14.36 3.22 -57.11
N PRO A 179 -15.70 3.27 -56.98
CA PRO A 179 -16.48 4.44 -57.41
C PRO A 179 -16.17 5.70 -56.59
N GLU A 180 -15.81 5.59 -55.32
CA GLU A 180 -15.41 6.75 -54.50
C GLU A 180 -14.06 7.34 -54.98
N LEU A 181 -13.09 6.49 -55.36
CA LEU A 181 -11.84 6.96 -55.99
C LEU A 181 -12.10 7.67 -57.34
N ILE A 182 -13.05 7.17 -58.13
CA ILE A 182 -13.46 7.83 -59.39
C ILE A 182 -14.10 9.19 -59.09
N LYS A 183 -14.97 9.27 -58.09
CA LYS A 183 -15.60 10.53 -57.66
C LYS A 183 -14.58 11.57 -57.20
N TYR A 184 -13.50 11.17 -56.53
CA TYR A 184 -12.39 12.08 -56.24
C TYR A 184 -11.76 12.63 -57.54
N THR A 185 -11.51 11.79 -58.54
CA THR A 185 -10.96 12.25 -59.83
C THR A 185 -11.91 13.19 -60.55
N GLU A 186 -13.22 12.97 -60.49
CA GLU A 186 -14.24 13.87 -61.04
C GLU A 186 -14.24 15.22 -60.30
N LEU A 187 -14.24 15.22 -58.96
CA LEU A 187 -14.15 16.44 -58.16
C LEU A 187 -12.86 17.23 -58.41
N LYS A 188 -11.75 16.52 -58.66
CA LYS A 188 -10.46 17.10 -59.05
C LYS A 188 -10.51 17.72 -60.45
N GLU A 189 -11.17 17.07 -61.41
CA GLU A 189 -11.35 17.59 -62.78
C GLU A 189 -12.30 18.80 -62.84
N ASP A 190 -13.31 18.82 -61.97
CA ASP A 190 -14.26 19.92 -61.80
C ASP A 190 -13.66 21.11 -61.03
N GLY A 191 -12.50 20.93 -60.39
CA GLY A 191 -11.77 21.96 -59.65
C GLY A 191 -12.33 22.26 -58.26
N ASN A 192 -13.04 21.30 -57.66
CA ASN A 192 -13.62 21.39 -56.30
C ASN A 192 -12.69 20.75 -55.25
N TYR A 193 -11.49 21.30 -55.07
CA TYR A 193 -10.44 20.65 -54.27
C TYR A 193 -10.73 20.52 -52.77
N ARG A 194 -11.51 21.43 -52.17
CA ARG A 194 -11.86 21.33 -50.74
C ARG A 194 -12.77 20.13 -50.47
N GLN A 195 -13.80 19.96 -51.31
CA GLN A 195 -14.69 18.82 -51.24
C GLN A 195 -13.95 17.52 -51.59
N ALA A 196 -13.03 17.57 -52.56
CA ALA A 196 -12.17 16.45 -52.90
C ALA A 196 -11.26 16.05 -51.73
N HIS A 197 -10.70 17.02 -50.99
CA HIS A 197 -9.85 16.79 -49.83
C HIS A 197 -10.63 16.13 -48.68
N GLU A 198 -11.79 16.68 -48.31
CA GLU A 198 -12.64 16.08 -47.27
C GLU A 198 -13.05 14.65 -47.65
N HIS A 199 -13.41 14.44 -48.91
CA HIS A 199 -13.80 13.13 -49.44
C HIS A 199 -12.66 12.10 -49.41
N ILE A 200 -11.45 12.46 -49.87
CA ILE A 200 -10.31 11.55 -49.85
C ILE A 200 -9.80 11.30 -48.42
N ALA A 201 -9.93 12.27 -47.53
CA ALA A 201 -9.58 12.11 -46.13
C ALA A 201 -10.51 11.10 -45.45
N THR A 202 -11.83 11.23 -45.63
CA THR A 202 -12.81 10.25 -45.11
C THR A 202 -12.57 8.87 -45.72
N LEU A 203 -12.35 8.78 -47.04
CA LEU A 203 -12.09 7.52 -47.71
C LEU A 203 -10.81 6.84 -47.18
N ASN A 204 -9.75 7.60 -46.94
CA ASN A 204 -8.52 7.07 -46.38
C ASN A 204 -8.70 6.60 -44.93
N GLU A 205 -9.50 7.30 -44.12
CA GLU A 205 -9.89 6.83 -42.78
C GLU A 205 -10.65 5.51 -42.85
N ASP A 206 -11.68 5.40 -43.70
CA ASP A 206 -12.47 4.18 -43.90
C ASP A 206 -11.60 3.01 -44.38
N MET A 207 -10.67 3.26 -45.31
CA MET A 207 -9.71 2.26 -45.77
C MET A 207 -8.76 1.80 -44.65
N ASN A 208 -8.33 2.71 -43.77
CA ASN A 208 -7.49 2.35 -42.63
C ASN A 208 -8.25 1.53 -41.58
N TYR A 209 -9.53 1.85 -41.33
CA TYR A 209 -10.40 1.02 -40.49
C TYR A 209 -10.54 -0.38 -41.07
N LEU A 210 -10.89 -0.49 -42.37
CA LEU A 210 -11.04 -1.78 -43.01
C LEU A 210 -9.72 -2.58 -43.05
N LYS A 211 -8.59 -1.90 -43.21
CA LYS A 211 -7.26 -2.55 -43.14
C LYS A 211 -6.98 -3.12 -41.76
N LYS A 212 -7.33 -2.41 -40.70
CA LYS A 212 -7.22 -2.91 -39.33
C LYS A 212 -8.11 -4.14 -39.13
N ASP A 213 -9.36 -4.08 -39.60
CA ASP A 213 -10.28 -5.22 -39.54
C ASP A 213 -9.73 -6.44 -40.30
N MET A 214 -9.10 -6.23 -41.47
CA MET A 214 -8.43 -7.29 -42.23
C MET A 214 -7.28 -7.96 -41.47
N GLU A 215 -6.61 -7.26 -40.56
CA GLU A 215 -5.56 -7.85 -39.72
C GLU A 215 -6.16 -8.67 -38.56
N GLU A 216 -7.30 -8.24 -38.02
CA GLU A 216 -7.97 -8.90 -36.88
C GLU A 216 -8.79 -10.15 -37.29
N ILE A 217 -9.42 -10.15 -38.48
CA ILE A 217 -10.28 -11.26 -38.94
C ILE A 217 -9.59 -12.64 -38.91
N PRO A 218 -8.36 -12.82 -39.44
CA PRO A 218 -7.71 -14.12 -39.42
C PRO A 218 -7.41 -14.63 -38.01
N GLU A 219 -7.13 -13.72 -37.07
CA GLU A 219 -6.90 -14.07 -35.67
C GLU A 219 -8.19 -14.56 -35.00
N LEU A 220 -9.29 -13.82 -35.17
CA LEU A 220 -10.61 -14.19 -34.64
C LEU A 220 -11.10 -15.54 -35.21
N ILE A 221 -10.90 -15.78 -36.51
CA ILE A 221 -11.27 -17.06 -37.13
C ILE A 221 -10.39 -18.21 -36.59
N ARG A 222 -9.08 -17.99 -36.42
CA ARG A 222 -8.18 -19.00 -35.86
C ARG A 222 -8.61 -19.39 -34.44
N GLU A 223 -8.92 -18.40 -33.63
CA GLU A 223 -9.40 -18.60 -32.26
C GLU A 223 -10.72 -19.39 -32.25
N ALA A 224 -11.70 -18.95 -33.04
CA ALA A 224 -13.03 -19.55 -33.07
C ALA A 224 -13.05 -20.98 -33.65
N GLN A 225 -12.26 -21.25 -34.70
CA GLN A 225 -12.32 -22.56 -35.39
C GLN A 225 -11.33 -23.59 -34.86
N LYS A 226 -10.22 -23.17 -34.24
CA LYS A 226 -9.14 -24.07 -33.86
C LYS A 226 -8.83 -24.06 -32.38
N GLU A 227 -8.65 -22.88 -31.78
CA GLU A 227 -8.19 -22.77 -30.40
C GLU A 227 -9.31 -23.13 -29.41
N LEU A 228 -10.47 -22.46 -29.49
CA LEU A 228 -11.60 -22.72 -28.60
C LEU A 228 -12.16 -24.15 -28.73
N PRO A 229 -12.38 -24.72 -29.94
CA PRO A 229 -12.80 -26.11 -30.05
C PRO A 229 -11.77 -27.11 -29.51
N GLY A 230 -10.47 -26.80 -29.66
CA GLY A 230 -9.38 -27.57 -29.06
C GLY A 230 -9.47 -27.56 -27.54
N GLN A 231 -9.58 -26.37 -26.94
CA GLN A 231 -9.73 -26.21 -25.49
C GLN A 231 -11.00 -26.89 -24.95
N PHE A 232 -12.14 -26.81 -25.64
CA PHE A 232 -13.35 -27.53 -25.26
C PHE A 232 -13.14 -29.05 -25.26
N GLN A 233 -12.38 -29.56 -26.21
CA GLN A 233 -12.06 -30.98 -26.30
C GLN A 233 -11.08 -31.41 -25.19
N ASP A 234 -10.05 -30.61 -24.94
CA ASP A 234 -9.08 -30.84 -23.88
C ASP A 234 -9.75 -30.82 -22.50
N LEU A 235 -10.61 -29.83 -22.24
CA LEU A 235 -11.39 -29.75 -21.00
C LEU A 235 -12.31 -30.96 -20.84
N LYS A 236 -12.95 -31.41 -21.92
CA LYS A 236 -13.79 -32.62 -21.89
C LYS A 236 -12.98 -33.89 -21.57
N TYR A 237 -11.79 -34.04 -22.15
CA TYR A 237 -10.93 -35.19 -21.85
C TYR A 237 -10.39 -35.11 -20.42
N GLY A 238 -9.90 -33.95 -19.99
CA GLY A 238 -9.44 -33.72 -18.63
C GLY A 238 -10.51 -34.05 -17.60
N CYS A 239 -11.75 -33.59 -17.82
CA CYS A 239 -12.86 -33.90 -16.92
C CYS A 239 -13.20 -35.40 -16.90
N ARG A 240 -13.12 -36.09 -18.03
CA ARG A 240 -13.35 -37.54 -18.08
C ARG A 240 -12.27 -38.29 -17.30
N ASP A 241 -11.02 -37.91 -17.46
CA ASP A 241 -9.90 -38.56 -16.78
C ASP A 241 -9.97 -38.29 -15.27
N LEU A 242 -10.33 -37.08 -14.85
CA LEU A 242 -10.62 -36.76 -13.45
C LEU A 242 -11.84 -37.55 -12.90
N LYS A 243 -12.91 -37.72 -13.69
CA LYS A 243 -14.03 -38.59 -13.26
C LYS A 243 -13.58 -40.04 -13.03
N VAL A 244 -12.63 -40.55 -13.81
CA VAL A 244 -12.04 -41.89 -13.62
C VAL A 244 -11.18 -41.96 -12.35
N GLU A 245 -10.48 -40.88 -12.03
CA GLU A 245 -9.72 -40.73 -10.77
C GLU A 245 -10.59 -40.50 -9.52
N GLY A 246 -11.93 -40.45 -9.70
CA GLY A 246 -12.91 -40.38 -8.62
C GLY A 246 -13.32 -38.95 -8.21
N TYR A 247 -13.05 -37.94 -9.03
CA TYR A 247 -13.51 -36.57 -8.78
C TYR A 247 -14.98 -36.40 -9.22
N ASP A 248 -15.84 -35.87 -8.33
CA ASP A 248 -17.21 -35.51 -8.67
C ASP A 248 -17.33 -34.05 -9.12
N LEU A 249 -17.30 -33.86 -10.44
CA LEU A 249 -17.44 -32.57 -11.10
C LEU A 249 -18.89 -32.27 -11.53
N ASP A 250 -19.89 -33.05 -11.08
CA ASP A 250 -21.27 -32.90 -11.56
C ASP A 250 -21.90 -31.58 -11.13
N HIS A 251 -21.42 -30.96 -10.05
CA HIS A 251 -21.86 -29.64 -9.57
C HIS A 251 -21.44 -28.49 -10.51
N VAL A 252 -20.31 -28.63 -11.21
CA VAL A 252 -19.83 -27.63 -12.18
C VAL A 252 -20.65 -27.68 -13.48
N LYS A 253 -21.45 -28.75 -13.69
CA LYS A 253 -22.29 -28.97 -14.88
C LYS A 253 -21.56 -28.69 -16.20
N ILE A 254 -20.30 -29.16 -16.26
CA ILE A 254 -19.34 -28.93 -17.35
C ILE A 254 -19.94 -29.28 -18.71
N ASP A 255 -20.68 -30.38 -18.80
CA ASP A 255 -21.32 -30.78 -20.06
C ASP A 255 -22.40 -29.79 -20.51
N SER A 256 -23.12 -29.15 -19.59
CA SER A 256 -24.16 -28.16 -19.94
C SER A 256 -23.56 -26.81 -20.32
N THR A 257 -22.54 -26.35 -19.58
CA THR A 257 -21.86 -25.09 -19.86
C THR A 257 -21.07 -25.19 -21.16
N LEU A 258 -20.37 -26.29 -21.42
CA LEU A 258 -19.71 -26.53 -22.71
C LEU A 258 -20.69 -26.56 -23.89
N GLN A 259 -21.91 -27.06 -23.72
CA GLN A 259 -22.92 -27.02 -24.79
C GLN A 259 -23.42 -25.59 -25.03
N THR A 260 -23.61 -24.80 -23.97
CA THR A 260 -23.95 -23.38 -24.08
C THR A 260 -22.83 -22.62 -24.79
N LEU A 261 -21.58 -22.77 -24.34
CA LEU A 261 -20.39 -22.15 -24.93
C LEU A 261 -20.20 -22.55 -26.40
N LYS A 262 -20.42 -23.82 -26.74
CA LYS A 262 -20.39 -24.28 -28.14
C LYS A 262 -21.49 -23.64 -28.99
N THR A 263 -22.66 -23.41 -28.40
CA THR A 263 -23.76 -22.71 -29.07
C THR A 263 -23.41 -21.24 -29.25
N GLU A 264 -22.84 -20.59 -28.25
CA GLU A 264 -22.36 -19.20 -28.32
C GLU A 264 -21.27 -19.03 -29.39
N LEU A 265 -20.31 -19.97 -29.44
CA LEU A 265 -19.27 -20.01 -30.46
C LEU A 265 -19.84 -20.13 -31.88
N SER A 266 -20.92 -20.89 -32.07
CA SER A 266 -21.58 -21.01 -33.38
C SER A 266 -22.25 -19.71 -33.85
N PHE A 267 -22.50 -18.75 -32.95
CA PHE A 267 -23.00 -17.42 -33.32
C PHE A 267 -21.87 -16.45 -33.71
N VAL A 268 -20.62 -16.75 -33.37
CA VAL A 268 -19.46 -15.90 -33.71
C VAL A 268 -19.17 -15.93 -35.22
N GLU A 269 -19.23 -17.09 -35.88
CA GLU A 269 -19.00 -17.20 -37.33
C GLU A 269 -19.96 -16.33 -38.18
N PRO A 270 -21.28 -16.32 -37.92
CA PRO A 270 -22.20 -15.38 -38.56
C PRO A 270 -21.92 -13.91 -38.28
N MET A 271 -21.42 -13.55 -37.10
CA MET A 271 -21.10 -12.17 -36.72
C MET A 271 -19.86 -11.67 -37.46
N ILE A 272 -18.82 -12.51 -37.56
CA ILE A 272 -17.63 -12.23 -38.38
C ILE A 272 -18.04 -12.05 -39.85
N SER A 273 -18.98 -12.86 -40.34
CA SER A 273 -19.53 -12.74 -41.71
C SER A 273 -20.36 -11.48 -41.94
N ARG A 274 -20.83 -10.81 -40.88
CA ARG A 274 -21.54 -9.52 -40.96
C ARG A 274 -20.63 -8.31 -40.73
N LEU A 275 -19.33 -8.54 -40.53
CA LEU A 275 -18.34 -7.52 -40.16
C LEU A 275 -18.62 -6.90 -38.77
N GLU A 276 -19.30 -7.62 -37.87
CA GLU A 276 -19.58 -7.18 -36.49
C GLU A 276 -18.45 -7.60 -35.52
N PHE A 277 -17.22 -7.08 -35.76
CA PHE A 277 -16.00 -7.56 -35.08
C PHE A 277 -15.95 -7.27 -33.58
N GLU A 278 -16.40 -6.10 -33.14
CA GLU A 278 -16.41 -5.77 -31.71
C GLU A 278 -17.33 -6.70 -30.91
N GLU A 279 -18.52 -7.01 -31.44
CA GLU A 279 -19.45 -7.95 -30.80
C GLU A 279 -18.92 -9.39 -30.80
N ALA A 280 -18.28 -9.81 -31.91
CA ALA A 280 -17.62 -11.10 -32.00
C ALA A 280 -16.49 -11.24 -30.97
N ASN A 281 -15.63 -10.22 -30.83
CA ASN A 281 -14.53 -10.21 -29.89
C ASN A 281 -15.02 -10.23 -28.43
N ASN A 282 -16.02 -9.41 -28.09
CA ASN A 282 -16.62 -9.42 -26.76
C ASN A 282 -17.22 -10.79 -26.39
N LYS A 283 -17.81 -11.50 -27.36
CA LYS A 283 -18.29 -12.87 -27.15
C LYS A 283 -17.16 -13.87 -26.94
N LEU A 284 -16.08 -13.79 -27.72
CA LEU A 284 -14.91 -14.64 -27.55
C LEU A 284 -14.26 -14.44 -26.18
N ILE A 285 -14.10 -13.19 -25.74
CA ILE A 285 -13.61 -12.86 -24.39
C ILE A 285 -14.52 -13.48 -23.33
N GLY A 286 -15.84 -13.32 -23.45
CA GLY A 286 -16.80 -13.92 -22.50
C GLY A 286 -16.76 -15.46 -22.48
N ILE A 287 -16.48 -16.10 -23.61
CA ILE A 287 -16.27 -17.56 -23.68
C ILE A 287 -14.98 -17.96 -22.96
N ASN A 288 -13.88 -17.23 -23.20
CA ASN A 288 -12.60 -17.48 -22.52
C ASN A 288 -12.72 -17.28 -21.01
N ASP A 289 -13.37 -16.21 -20.55
CA ASP A 289 -13.58 -15.94 -19.12
C ASP A 289 -14.35 -17.09 -18.43
N GLN A 290 -15.38 -17.62 -19.10
CA GLN A 290 -16.13 -18.77 -18.58
C GLN A 290 -15.29 -20.07 -18.60
N LEU A 291 -14.41 -20.26 -19.59
CA LEU A 291 -13.50 -21.39 -19.60
C LEU A 291 -12.48 -21.32 -18.47
N ASP A 292 -11.91 -20.15 -18.23
CA ASP A 292 -10.96 -19.92 -17.14
C ASP A 292 -11.63 -20.18 -15.78
N GLU A 293 -12.86 -19.71 -15.55
CA GLU A 293 -13.63 -20.03 -14.35
C GLU A 293 -13.82 -21.54 -14.17
N MET A 294 -14.08 -22.27 -15.26
CA MET A 294 -14.20 -23.73 -15.22
C MET A 294 -12.88 -24.41 -14.87
N TYR A 295 -11.75 -23.94 -15.40
CA TYR A 295 -10.43 -24.44 -15.04
C TYR A 295 -10.09 -24.18 -13.58
N ASP A 296 -10.40 -22.98 -13.06
CA ASP A 296 -10.17 -22.61 -11.66
C ASP A 296 -10.96 -23.51 -10.70
N LEU A 297 -12.23 -23.80 -11.01
CA LEU A 297 -13.05 -24.73 -10.22
C LEU A 297 -12.47 -26.15 -10.20
N ILE A 298 -12.01 -26.63 -11.36
CA ILE A 298 -11.35 -27.93 -11.46
C ILE A 298 -10.05 -27.95 -10.64
N GLU A 299 -9.21 -26.92 -10.78
CA GLU A 299 -7.96 -26.81 -10.04
C GLU A 299 -8.22 -26.76 -8.53
N HIS A 300 -9.24 -26.04 -8.09
CA HIS A 300 -9.65 -25.98 -6.70
C HIS A 300 -10.01 -27.36 -6.14
N GLU A 301 -10.80 -28.16 -6.86
CA GLU A 301 -11.14 -29.54 -6.45
C GLU A 301 -9.92 -30.46 -6.41
N VAL A 302 -9.00 -30.34 -7.38
CA VAL A 302 -7.74 -31.11 -7.39
C VAL A 302 -6.87 -30.76 -6.17
N LYS A 303 -6.72 -29.47 -5.85
CA LYS A 303 -5.99 -29.01 -4.66
C LYS A 303 -6.67 -29.47 -3.37
N ALA A 304 -7.99 -29.39 -3.31
CA ALA A 304 -8.76 -29.82 -2.15
C ALA A 304 -8.52 -31.31 -1.84
N LYS A 305 -8.52 -32.18 -2.85
CA LYS A 305 -8.24 -33.62 -2.66
C LYS A 305 -6.84 -33.87 -2.10
N ASN A 306 -5.81 -33.27 -2.68
CA ASN A 306 -4.42 -33.44 -2.19
C ASN A 306 -4.33 -33.04 -0.71
N LYS A 307 -4.96 -31.92 -0.35
CA LYS A 307 -4.99 -31.46 1.03
C LYS A 307 -5.78 -32.41 1.94
N VAL A 308 -6.94 -32.89 1.50
CA VAL A 308 -7.74 -33.88 2.24
C VAL A 308 -6.93 -35.14 2.52
N ASP A 309 -6.19 -35.66 1.54
CA ASP A 309 -5.35 -36.86 1.70
C ASP A 309 -4.24 -36.66 2.73
N GLU A 310 -3.57 -35.50 2.75
CA GLU A 310 -2.56 -35.15 3.75
C GLU A 310 -3.18 -34.96 5.15
N THR A 311 -4.24 -34.17 5.25
CA THR A 311 -4.88 -33.80 6.52
C THR A 311 -5.57 -35.00 7.18
N LYS A 312 -6.06 -35.98 6.39
CA LYS A 312 -6.71 -37.19 6.90
C LYS A 312 -5.85 -37.97 7.88
N GLU A 313 -4.56 -38.17 7.58
CA GLU A 313 -3.65 -38.92 8.47
C GLU A 313 -3.37 -38.17 9.76
N VAL A 314 -3.19 -36.85 9.67
CA VAL A 314 -2.94 -35.96 10.82
C VAL A 314 -4.15 -35.93 11.75
N ILE A 315 -5.36 -35.68 11.23
CA ILE A 315 -6.59 -35.65 12.01
C ILE A 315 -6.82 -37.00 12.69
N THR A 316 -6.59 -38.11 12.00
CA THR A 316 -6.72 -39.45 12.59
C THR A 316 -5.81 -39.59 13.82
N SER A 317 -4.53 -39.22 13.67
CA SER A 317 -3.54 -39.26 14.77
C SER A 317 -3.96 -38.39 15.95
N ASP A 318 -4.41 -37.16 15.68
CA ASP A 318 -4.77 -36.20 16.73
C ASP A 318 -6.07 -36.56 17.45
N LEU A 319 -7.03 -37.17 16.74
CA LEU A 319 -8.25 -37.71 17.33
C LEU A 319 -7.95 -38.91 18.25
N PHE A 320 -7.01 -39.79 17.86
CA PHE A 320 -6.53 -40.87 18.73
C PHE A 320 -5.83 -40.32 19.97
N LYS A 321 -4.94 -39.32 19.83
CA LYS A 321 -4.29 -38.66 20.97
C LYS A 321 -5.31 -38.03 21.92
N ALA A 322 -6.30 -37.31 21.39
CA ALA A 322 -7.36 -36.68 22.19
C ALA A 322 -8.16 -37.71 23.00
N LYS A 323 -8.43 -38.88 22.39
CA LYS A 323 -9.12 -39.99 23.03
C LYS A 323 -8.28 -40.64 24.14
N ASP A 324 -7.01 -40.93 23.87
CA ASP A 324 -6.10 -41.54 24.84
C ASP A 324 -5.81 -40.60 26.02
N MET A 325 -5.63 -39.31 25.74
CA MET A 325 -5.47 -38.27 26.76
C MET A 325 -6.72 -38.16 27.64
N ASN A 326 -7.92 -38.18 27.05
CA ASN A 326 -9.16 -38.16 27.80
C ASN A 326 -9.27 -39.37 28.76
N TYR A 327 -8.98 -40.57 28.28
CA TYR A 327 -9.00 -41.78 29.11
C TYR A 327 -8.00 -41.68 30.28
N THR A 328 -6.81 -41.15 30.01
CA THR A 328 -5.78 -40.90 31.04
C THR A 328 -6.29 -39.89 32.07
N LEU A 329 -6.85 -38.76 31.63
CA LEU A 329 -7.42 -37.74 32.50
C LEU A 329 -8.58 -38.26 33.36
N GLN A 330 -9.44 -39.10 32.81
CA GLN A 330 -10.51 -39.74 33.60
C GLN A 330 -9.95 -40.58 34.74
N THR A 331 -8.94 -41.39 34.43
CA THR A 331 -8.27 -42.23 35.43
C THR A 331 -7.54 -41.40 36.48
N GLU A 332 -6.83 -40.35 36.05
CA GLU A 332 -6.14 -39.42 36.95
C GLU A 332 -7.11 -38.66 37.85
N ILE A 333 -8.24 -38.17 37.31
CA ILE A 333 -9.26 -37.49 38.11
C ILE A 333 -9.86 -38.43 39.16
N GLU A 334 -10.11 -39.69 38.82
CA GLU A 334 -10.61 -40.65 39.80
C GLU A 334 -9.62 -40.87 40.95
N TYR A 335 -8.32 -40.99 40.64
CA TYR A 335 -7.26 -41.08 41.64
C TYR A 335 -7.09 -39.79 42.47
N VAL A 336 -7.16 -38.63 41.82
CA VAL A 336 -7.03 -37.31 42.47
C VAL A 336 -8.25 -37.04 43.36
N ARG A 337 -9.46 -37.48 42.98
CA ARG A 337 -10.69 -37.31 43.76
C ARG A 337 -10.61 -37.95 45.13
N GLU A 338 -9.88 -39.06 45.28
CA GLU A 338 -9.67 -39.70 46.58
C GLU A 338 -8.77 -38.88 47.52
N ASN A 339 -7.89 -38.05 46.94
CA ASN A 339 -6.83 -37.36 47.68
C ASN A 339 -7.07 -35.84 47.83
N TYR A 340 -7.76 -35.23 46.88
CA TYR A 340 -7.92 -33.78 46.74
C TYR A 340 -9.36 -33.38 46.43
N TYR A 341 -9.74 -32.17 46.84
CA TYR A 341 -11.03 -31.59 46.51
C TYR A 341 -10.96 -31.00 45.09
N ILE A 342 -11.54 -31.71 44.12
CA ILE A 342 -11.66 -31.25 42.73
C ILE A 342 -13.00 -30.51 42.57
N ASN A 343 -13.01 -29.43 41.78
CA ASN A 343 -14.27 -28.76 41.43
C ASN A 343 -15.13 -29.68 40.55
N GLU A 344 -16.43 -29.74 40.84
CA GLU A 344 -17.38 -30.56 40.07
C GLU A 344 -17.42 -30.15 38.57
N THR A 345 -17.09 -28.89 38.28
CA THR A 345 -16.94 -28.33 36.92
C THR A 345 -15.87 -29.06 36.11
N ASP A 346 -14.72 -29.38 36.70
CA ASP A 346 -13.61 -30.02 35.98
C ASP A 346 -13.98 -31.47 35.58
N ILE A 347 -14.75 -32.15 36.43
CA ILE A 347 -15.30 -33.48 36.16
C ILE A 347 -16.35 -33.42 35.03
N GLN A 348 -17.18 -32.38 35.04
CA GLN A 348 -18.16 -32.16 33.97
C GLN A 348 -17.47 -31.88 32.64
N ASN A 349 -16.39 -31.07 32.63
CA ASN A 349 -15.61 -30.77 31.43
C ASN A 349 -15.02 -32.02 30.79
N VAL A 350 -14.47 -32.95 31.57
CA VAL A 350 -13.93 -34.22 31.03
C VAL A 350 -15.00 -35.09 30.39
N ARG A 351 -16.20 -35.17 31.00
CA ARG A 351 -17.35 -35.86 30.37
C ARG A 351 -17.84 -35.16 29.12
N GLN A 352 -17.79 -33.83 29.08
CA GLN A 352 -18.11 -33.06 27.87
C GLN A 352 -17.11 -33.35 26.75
N PHE A 353 -15.80 -33.35 27.05
CA PHE A 353 -14.77 -33.72 26.06
C PHE A 353 -14.96 -35.14 25.55
N GLU A 354 -15.40 -36.09 26.37
CA GLU A 354 -15.71 -37.44 25.91
C GLU A 354 -16.85 -37.45 24.89
N ASN A 355 -17.95 -36.77 25.20
CA ASN A 355 -19.09 -36.70 24.27
C ASN A 355 -18.73 -35.96 22.98
N GLU A 356 -17.97 -34.86 23.07
CA GLU A 356 -17.50 -34.11 21.91
C GLU A 356 -16.56 -34.94 21.04
N ILE A 357 -15.58 -35.63 21.63
CA ILE A 357 -14.68 -36.53 20.89
C ILE A 357 -15.46 -37.66 20.22
N GLN A 358 -16.43 -38.28 20.91
CA GLN A 358 -17.27 -39.33 20.31
C GLN A 358 -18.11 -38.81 19.14
N ASN A 359 -18.68 -37.61 19.26
CA ASN A 359 -19.40 -36.97 18.16
C ASN A 359 -18.46 -36.68 16.98
N LEU A 360 -17.26 -36.16 17.24
CA LEU A 360 -16.25 -35.90 16.21
C LEU A 360 -15.80 -37.20 15.52
N ILE A 361 -15.61 -38.29 16.26
CA ILE A 361 -15.31 -39.61 15.69
C ILE A 361 -16.46 -40.08 14.79
N ALA A 362 -17.72 -39.95 15.23
CA ALA A 362 -18.87 -40.36 14.43
C ALA A 362 -18.99 -39.56 13.13
N VAL A 363 -18.81 -38.23 13.21
CA VAL A 363 -18.82 -37.35 12.02
C VAL A 363 -17.65 -37.69 11.09
N TYR A 364 -16.46 -37.94 11.64
CA TYR A 364 -15.30 -38.34 10.85
C TYR A 364 -15.51 -39.68 10.14
N ASP A 365 -16.07 -40.68 10.83
CA ASP A 365 -16.42 -41.98 10.25
C ASP A 365 -17.46 -41.85 9.12
N ASP A 366 -18.44 -40.97 9.28
CA ASP A 366 -19.42 -40.68 8.23
C ASP A 366 -18.76 -40.00 7.02
N ILE A 367 -17.83 -39.05 7.23
CA ILE A 367 -17.03 -38.46 6.15
C ILE A 367 -16.15 -39.52 5.46
N LEU A 368 -15.53 -40.44 6.19
CA LEU A 368 -14.77 -41.55 5.61
C LEU A 368 -15.65 -42.47 4.75
N ARG A 369 -16.89 -42.74 5.20
CA ARG A 369 -17.87 -43.53 4.43
C ARG A 369 -18.36 -42.80 3.19
N GLU A 370 -18.52 -41.49 3.28
CA GLU A 370 -18.85 -40.66 2.13
C GLU A 370 -17.70 -40.70 1.13
N MET A 371 -16.45 -40.45 1.55
CA MET A 371 -15.26 -40.54 0.68
C MET A 371 -15.07 -41.90 0.02
N ALA A 372 -15.53 -42.98 0.64
CA ALA A 372 -15.49 -44.31 0.04
C ALA A 372 -16.51 -44.51 -1.09
N LYS A 373 -17.55 -43.66 -1.18
CA LYS A 373 -18.44 -43.60 -2.34
C LYS A 373 -17.72 -42.79 -3.43
N SER A 374 -17.74 -43.29 -4.67
CA SER A 374 -16.95 -42.76 -5.79
C SER A 374 -17.35 -41.37 -6.31
N ALA A 375 -18.16 -40.61 -5.57
CA ALA A 375 -18.70 -39.32 -5.97
C ALA A 375 -18.84 -38.42 -4.74
N VAL A 376 -17.75 -37.76 -4.35
CA VAL A 376 -17.75 -36.79 -3.26
C VAL A 376 -17.11 -35.50 -3.72
N ARG A 377 -17.68 -34.39 -3.28
CA ARG A 377 -17.14 -33.05 -3.45
C ARG A 377 -16.02 -32.83 -2.43
N TYR A 378 -14.78 -32.77 -2.89
CA TYR A 378 -13.62 -32.68 -1.99
C TYR A 378 -13.51 -31.32 -1.32
N SER A 379 -14.03 -30.24 -1.93
CA SER A 379 -14.06 -28.93 -1.27
C SER A 379 -14.87 -28.94 0.04
N GLU A 380 -16.05 -29.58 0.05
CA GLU A 380 -16.89 -29.64 1.25
C GLU A 380 -16.29 -30.55 2.31
N VAL A 381 -15.66 -31.65 1.88
CA VAL A 381 -14.92 -32.53 2.77
C VAL A 381 -13.76 -31.78 3.42
N GLN A 382 -13.04 -30.94 2.66
CA GLN A 382 -11.96 -30.12 3.21
C GLN A 382 -12.47 -29.18 4.31
N ASP A 383 -13.58 -28.49 4.08
CA ASP A 383 -14.16 -27.57 5.07
C ASP A 383 -14.62 -28.32 6.33
N ASN A 384 -15.26 -29.48 6.15
CA ASN A 384 -15.68 -30.33 7.27
C ASN A 384 -14.48 -30.91 8.05
N LEU A 385 -13.39 -31.27 7.36
CA LEU A 385 -12.17 -31.74 8.01
C LEU A 385 -11.45 -30.62 8.75
N ALA A 386 -11.41 -29.41 8.19
CA ALA A 386 -10.85 -28.24 8.86
C ALA A 386 -11.63 -27.88 10.14
N TYR A 387 -12.97 -28.03 10.11
CA TYR A 387 -13.80 -27.89 11.29
C TYR A 387 -13.43 -28.92 12.37
N ILE A 388 -13.24 -30.19 12.00
CA ILE A 388 -12.82 -31.24 12.95
C ILE A 388 -11.43 -30.94 13.52
N GLU A 389 -10.48 -30.52 12.67
CA GLU A 389 -9.11 -30.19 13.08
C GLU A 389 -9.09 -29.09 14.15
N ASP A 390 -9.77 -27.97 13.91
CA ASP A 390 -9.86 -26.86 14.88
C ASP A 390 -10.49 -27.31 16.20
N HIS A 391 -11.58 -28.06 16.13
CA HIS A 391 -12.25 -28.58 17.32
C HIS A 391 -11.39 -29.56 18.10
N VAL A 392 -10.67 -30.47 17.43
CA VAL A 392 -9.74 -31.42 18.08
C VAL A 392 -8.58 -30.67 18.72
N GLN A 393 -8.02 -29.65 18.06
CA GLN A 393 -6.96 -28.83 18.63
C GLN A 393 -7.42 -28.12 19.91
N VAL A 394 -8.60 -27.48 19.87
CA VAL A 394 -9.17 -26.79 21.05
C VAL A 394 -9.40 -27.76 22.21
N ILE A 395 -9.87 -28.99 21.93
CA ILE A 395 -10.05 -30.02 22.96
C ILE A 395 -8.69 -30.44 23.54
N ASN A 396 -7.69 -30.71 22.70
CA ASN A 396 -6.34 -31.08 23.15
C ASN A 396 -5.71 -30.01 24.04
N GLU A 397 -5.79 -28.72 23.66
CA GLU A 397 -5.28 -27.63 24.48
C GLU A 397 -5.99 -27.51 25.84
N LYS A 398 -7.31 -27.73 25.88
CA LYS A 398 -8.07 -27.72 27.12
C LYS A 398 -7.73 -28.92 28.01
N GLN A 399 -7.56 -30.10 27.41
CA GLN A 399 -7.14 -31.31 28.12
C GLN A 399 -5.74 -31.14 28.71
N GLU A 400 -4.79 -30.57 27.97
CA GLU A 400 -3.44 -30.29 28.46
C GLU A 400 -3.45 -29.28 29.62
N LYS A 401 -4.25 -28.21 29.53
CA LYS A 401 -4.43 -27.26 30.64
C LYS A 401 -4.98 -27.94 31.89
N LEU A 402 -5.94 -28.84 31.72
CA LEU A 402 -6.50 -29.60 32.84
C LEU A 402 -5.46 -30.58 33.42
N GLN A 403 -4.70 -31.27 32.58
CA GLN A 403 -3.62 -32.15 33.02
C GLN A 403 -2.58 -31.39 33.84
N ASN A 404 -2.13 -30.24 33.34
CA ASN A 404 -1.19 -29.36 34.03
C ASN A 404 -1.77 -28.86 35.36
N HIS A 405 -3.07 -28.56 35.41
CA HIS A 405 -3.72 -28.21 36.67
C HIS A 405 -3.69 -29.35 37.70
N LEU A 406 -3.96 -30.59 37.27
CA LEU A 406 -3.89 -31.76 38.15
C LEU A 406 -2.47 -32.04 38.65
N ILE A 407 -1.45 -31.86 37.81
CA ILE A 407 -0.04 -31.96 38.20
C ILE A 407 0.31 -30.87 39.21
N GLN A 408 -0.10 -29.62 38.95
CA GLN A 408 0.16 -28.48 39.82
C GLN A 408 -0.41 -28.68 41.23
N LEU A 409 -1.57 -29.34 41.38
CA LEU A 409 -2.12 -29.64 42.72
C LEU A 409 -1.18 -30.52 43.56
N ARG A 410 -0.47 -31.45 42.92
CA ARG A 410 0.49 -32.35 43.59
C ARG A 410 1.77 -31.61 43.94
N GLU A 411 2.25 -30.76 43.03
CA GLU A 411 3.43 -29.93 43.26
C GLU A 411 3.18 -28.91 44.36
N ASP A 412 2.01 -28.26 44.37
CA ASP A 412 1.60 -27.30 45.40
C ASP A 412 1.49 -27.97 46.79
N GLU A 413 0.99 -29.21 46.89
CA GLU A 413 0.99 -29.96 48.16
C GLU A 413 2.43 -30.26 48.63
N ALA A 414 3.30 -30.68 47.71
CA ALA A 414 4.70 -30.98 48.02
C ALA A 414 5.46 -29.73 48.48
N GLU A 415 5.26 -28.60 47.79
CA GLU A 415 5.86 -27.31 48.14
C GLU A 415 5.35 -26.82 49.49
N ALA A 416 4.04 -26.90 49.73
CA ALA A 416 3.44 -26.54 51.01
C ALA A 416 4.04 -27.35 52.17
N LYS A 417 4.27 -28.66 51.96
CA LYS A 417 4.88 -29.53 52.95
C LYS A 417 6.34 -29.15 53.24
N ASP A 418 7.14 -28.87 52.22
CA ASP A 418 8.53 -28.43 52.39
C ASP A 418 8.61 -27.07 53.12
N ASN A 419 7.75 -26.12 52.75
CA ASN A 419 7.69 -24.82 53.40
C ASN A 419 7.35 -24.94 54.89
N ILE A 420 6.45 -25.84 55.29
CA ILE A 420 6.13 -26.08 56.69
C ILE A 420 7.30 -26.70 57.46
N LEU A 421 8.03 -27.65 56.85
CA LEU A 421 9.24 -28.23 57.45
C LEU A 421 10.33 -27.16 57.64
N ARG A 422 10.48 -26.26 56.68
CA ARG A 422 11.39 -25.10 56.78
C ARG A 422 10.98 -24.17 57.90
N VAL A 423 9.69 -23.83 58.02
CA VAL A 423 9.17 -23.01 59.12
C VAL A 423 9.46 -23.65 60.47
N GLN A 424 9.18 -24.95 60.63
CA GLN A 424 9.48 -25.66 61.89
C GLN A 424 10.96 -25.59 62.26
N SER A 425 11.85 -25.82 61.30
CA SER A 425 13.29 -25.80 61.50
C SER A 425 13.80 -24.41 61.87
N LYS A 426 13.41 -23.39 61.09
CA LYS A 426 13.80 -22.00 61.32
C LYS A 426 13.26 -21.46 62.63
N LYS A 427 12.02 -21.80 63.00
CA LYS A 427 11.41 -21.38 64.27
C LYS A 427 12.25 -21.85 65.47
N GLU A 428 12.72 -23.10 65.47
CA GLU A 428 13.60 -23.61 66.53
C GLU A 428 15.02 -23.04 66.46
N GLU A 429 15.54 -22.72 65.27
CA GLU A 429 16.81 -22.03 65.11
C GLU A 429 16.78 -20.61 65.70
N VAL A 430 15.81 -19.79 65.31
CA VAL A 430 15.63 -18.43 65.84
C VAL A 430 15.44 -18.45 67.36
N TYR A 431 14.64 -19.40 67.87
CA TYR A 431 14.46 -19.54 69.31
C TYR A 431 15.74 -19.95 70.03
N ARG A 432 16.53 -20.87 69.47
CA ARG A 432 17.86 -21.22 70.01
C ARG A 432 18.81 -20.01 69.99
N ARG A 433 18.81 -19.21 68.92
CA ARG A 433 19.61 -17.99 68.82
C ARG A 433 19.24 -16.97 69.91
N LEU A 434 17.95 -16.82 70.21
CA LEU A 434 17.48 -15.97 71.31
C LEU A 434 17.91 -16.48 72.68
N LEU A 435 17.93 -17.80 72.90
CA LEU A 435 18.38 -18.42 74.16
C LEU A 435 19.90 -18.40 74.34
N ALA A 436 20.66 -18.54 73.25
CA ALA A 436 22.12 -18.59 73.29
C ALA A 436 22.77 -17.20 73.44
N SER A 437 22.04 -16.13 73.11
CA SER A 437 22.49 -14.76 73.31
C SER A 437 22.50 -14.39 74.80
N ASN A 438 23.39 -13.48 75.20
CA ASN A 438 23.54 -12.99 76.59
C ASN A 438 22.38 -12.08 77.05
N LEU A 439 21.15 -12.39 76.64
CA LEU A 439 19.95 -11.67 77.07
C LEU A 439 19.66 -11.98 78.55
N THR A 440 19.17 -10.98 79.28
CA THR A 440 18.88 -11.11 80.72
C THR A 440 17.66 -12.02 80.97
N SER A 441 16.68 -11.99 80.06
CA SER A 441 15.57 -12.93 79.96
C SER A 441 14.93 -12.81 78.57
N VAL A 442 14.47 -13.91 77.98
CA VAL A 442 13.69 -13.85 76.73
C VAL A 442 12.35 -13.13 77.01
N PRO A 443 11.97 -12.09 76.25
CA PRO A 443 10.68 -11.45 76.40
C PRO A 443 9.51 -12.42 76.15
N GLU A 444 8.46 -12.33 76.99
CA GLU A 444 7.26 -13.19 76.90
C GLU A 444 6.59 -13.13 75.52
N ARG A 445 6.67 -11.98 74.84
CA ARG A 445 6.15 -11.78 73.48
C ARG A 445 6.68 -12.81 72.47
N PHE A 446 7.96 -13.18 72.54
CA PHE A 446 8.55 -14.18 71.62
C PHE A 446 8.11 -15.60 71.94
N ILE A 447 7.79 -15.89 73.20
CA ILE A 447 7.21 -17.18 73.61
C ILE A 447 5.79 -17.30 73.05
N ILE A 448 5.01 -16.21 73.13
CA ILE A 448 3.66 -16.15 72.56
C ILE A 448 3.72 -16.34 71.04
N MET A 449 4.55 -15.57 70.32
CA MET A 449 4.69 -15.70 68.86
C MET A 449 5.16 -17.10 68.45
N LYS A 450 6.09 -17.72 69.18
CA LYS A 450 6.49 -19.11 68.94
C LYS A 450 5.31 -20.07 69.09
N ASN A 451 4.54 -19.94 70.16
CA ASN A 451 3.38 -20.78 70.43
C ASN A 451 2.26 -20.60 69.40
N GLU A 452 2.06 -19.38 68.90
CA GLU A 452 1.12 -19.08 67.80
C GLU A 452 1.54 -19.80 66.52
N ILE A 453 2.81 -19.68 66.11
CA ILE A 453 3.35 -20.41 64.95
C ILE A 453 3.21 -21.93 65.16
N ASP A 454 3.48 -22.43 66.36
CA ASP A 454 3.30 -23.85 66.68
C ASP A 454 1.85 -24.32 66.56
N HIS A 455 0.91 -23.50 67.01
CA HIS A 455 -0.50 -23.78 66.87
C HIS A 455 -0.93 -23.82 65.40
N GLU A 456 -0.54 -22.81 64.61
CA GLU A 456 -0.85 -22.72 63.19
C GLU A 456 -0.25 -23.90 62.39
N VAL A 457 1.00 -24.28 62.69
CA VAL A 457 1.66 -25.45 62.08
C VAL A 457 0.95 -26.75 62.44
N ARG A 458 0.49 -26.92 63.68
CA ARG A 458 -0.31 -28.11 64.07
C ARG A 458 -1.64 -28.16 63.34
N GLU A 459 -2.31 -27.02 63.21
CA GLU A 459 -3.58 -26.93 62.50
C GLU A 459 -3.40 -27.26 61.01
N ILE A 460 -2.31 -26.80 60.38
CA ILE A 460 -1.96 -27.17 59.00
C ILE A 460 -1.65 -28.67 58.89
N ASN A 461 -0.90 -29.27 59.83
CA ASN A 461 -0.62 -30.71 59.83
C ASN A 461 -1.89 -31.56 60.01
N SER A 462 -2.88 -31.05 60.76
CA SER A 462 -4.20 -31.68 60.83
C SER A 462 -4.88 -31.65 59.47
N GLN A 463 -4.84 -30.52 58.77
CA GLN A 463 -5.40 -30.39 57.42
C GLN A 463 -4.70 -31.27 56.37
N PHE A 464 -3.39 -31.53 56.52
CA PHE A 464 -2.68 -32.51 55.67
C PHE A 464 -3.12 -33.97 55.91
N SER A 465 -3.67 -34.26 57.08
CA SER A 465 -4.11 -35.61 57.45
C SER A 465 -5.57 -35.88 57.03
N GLU A 466 -6.33 -34.82 56.77
CA GLU A 466 -7.69 -34.89 56.25
C GLU A 466 -7.66 -35.18 54.74
N ARG A 467 -8.38 -36.22 54.30
CA ARG A 467 -8.63 -36.48 52.88
C ARG A 467 -10.12 -36.34 52.61
N PRO A 468 -10.55 -35.61 51.57
CA PRO A 468 -9.76 -34.91 50.53
C PRO A 468 -9.22 -33.53 50.96
N ILE A 469 -8.02 -33.16 50.47
CA ILE A 469 -7.38 -31.85 50.77
C ILE A 469 -7.85 -30.74 49.83
N ASN A 470 -8.14 -29.56 50.39
CA ASN A 470 -8.27 -28.33 49.61
C ASN A 470 -6.91 -27.60 49.50
N VAL A 471 -6.22 -27.82 48.38
CA VAL A 471 -4.85 -27.32 48.16
C VAL A 471 -4.78 -25.79 48.15
N LYS A 472 -5.79 -25.11 47.61
CA LYS A 472 -5.81 -23.64 47.55
C LYS A 472 -5.87 -23.02 48.94
N HIS A 473 -6.81 -23.48 49.76
CA HIS A 473 -6.94 -23.00 51.13
C HIS A 473 -5.69 -23.31 51.95
N LEU A 474 -5.11 -24.50 51.74
CA LEU A 474 -3.89 -24.93 52.40
C LEU A 474 -2.69 -24.03 52.03
N LYS A 475 -2.50 -23.74 50.74
CA LYS A 475 -1.41 -22.87 50.24
C LYS A 475 -1.50 -21.46 50.81
N ASP A 476 -2.69 -20.88 50.83
CA ASP A 476 -2.92 -19.56 51.43
C ASP A 476 -2.57 -19.55 52.93
N LYS A 477 -2.94 -20.63 53.63
CA LYS A 477 -2.66 -20.77 55.05
C LYS A 477 -1.17 -20.95 55.34
N VAL A 478 -0.48 -21.78 54.56
CA VAL A 478 0.97 -21.98 54.65
C VAL A 478 1.71 -20.66 54.38
N THR A 479 1.25 -19.88 53.38
CA THR A 479 1.83 -18.57 53.06
C THR A 479 1.70 -17.59 54.23
N LYS A 480 0.54 -17.55 54.90
CA LYS A 480 0.34 -16.75 56.13
C LYS A 480 1.31 -17.16 57.23
N VAL A 481 1.48 -18.46 57.46
CA VAL A 481 2.42 -18.98 58.46
C VAL A 481 3.87 -18.62 58.13
N VAL A 482 4.26 -18.70 56.86
CA VAL A 482 5.61 -18.26 56.41
C VAL A 482 5.80 -16.77 56.68
N LEU A 483 4.80 -15.92 56.43
CA LEU A 483 4.85 -14.50 56.76
C LEU A 483 4.95 -14.25 58.27
N HIS A 484 4.18 -14.96 59.08
CA HIS A 484 4.27 -14.90 60.55
C HIS A 484 5.67 -15.31 61.05
N MET A 485 6.25 -16.36 60.46
CA MET A 485 7.61 -16.81 60.77
C MET A 485 8.66 -15.77 60.38
N ASN A 486 8.55 -15.16 59.20
CA ASN A 486 9.48 -14.11 58.76
C ASN A 486 9.38 -12.87 59.67
N ASN A 487 8.17 -12.50 60.12
CA ASN A 487 8.00 -11.43 61.09
C ASN A 487 8.64 -11.77 62.44
N PHE A 488 8.48 -13.01 62.91
CA PHE A 488 9.14 -13.50 64.11
C PHE A 488 10.67 -13.47 64.00
N GLU A 489 11.22 -13.88 62.85
CA GLU A 489 12.66 -13.84 62.55
C GLU A 489 13.19 -12.40 62.54
N ASN A 490 12.49 -11.48 61.89
CA ASN A 490 12.87 -10.06 61.82
C ASN A 490 12.83 -9.41 63.21
N GLU A 491 11.75 -9.58 63.97
CA GLU A 491 11.65 -9.00 65.31
C GLU A 491 12.69 -9.60 66.28
N ALA A 492 12.96 -10.90 66.17
CA ALA A 492 13.99 -11.55 66.96
C ALA A 492 15.38 -11.01 66.62
N THR A 493 15.68 -10.86 65.33
CA THR A 493 16.95 -10.30 64.85
C THR A 493 17.11 -8.85 65.29
N ASP A 494 16.08 -8.02 65.15
CA ASP A 494 16.08 -6.64 65.63
C ASP A 494 16.39 -6.56 67.12
N VAL A 495 15.75 -7.39 67.94
CA VAL A 495 16.00 -7.39 69.39
C VAL A 495 17.41 -7.86 69.71
N LEU A 496 17.94 -8.86 68.99
CA LEU A 496 19.30 -9.33 69.15
C LEU A 496 20.34 -8.26 68.78
N VAL A 497 20.17 -7.60 67.63
CA VAL A 497 21.04 -6.51 67.17
C VAL A 497 21.00 -5.36 68.18
N ASN A 498 19.82 -4.95 68.61
CA ASN A 498 19.66 -3.90 69.62
C ASN A 498 20.29 -4.29 70.96
N ALA A 499 20.22 -5.56 71.38
CA ALA A 499 20.85 -6.01 72.61
C ALA A 499 22.38 -5.96 72.51
N VAL A 500 22.97 -6.43 71.41
CA VAL A 500 24.42 -6.38 71.17
C VAL A 500 24.90 -4.92 71.08
N LEU A 501 24.15 -4.06 70.39
CA LEU A 501 24.45 -2.63 70.29
C LEU A 501 24.42 -1.94 71.65
N ALA A 502 23.33 -2.14 72.42
CA ALA A 502 23.21 -1.60 73.76
C ALA A 502 24.35 -2.07 74.68
N GLU A 503 24.72 -3.35 74.59
CA GLU A 503 25.84 -3.90 75.37
C GLU A 503 27.16 -3.22 75.01
N LYS A 504 27.50 -3.12 73.72
CA LYS A 504 28.74 -2.46 73.28
C LYS A 504 28.77 -0.99 73.64
N LEU A 505 27.66 -0.27 73.49
CA LEU A 505 27.55 1.14 73.86
C LEU A 505 27.77 1.32 75.37
N ILE A 506 27.13 0.50 76.22
CA ILE A 506 27.33 0.55 77.67
C ILE A 506 28.79 0.21 78.03
N GLN A 507 29.37 -0.83 77.41
CA GLN A 507 30.78 -1.21 77.63
C GLN A 507 31.76 -0.10 77.24
N TYR A 508 31.50 0.59 76.13
CA TYR A 508 32.34 1.70 75.67
C TYR A 508 32.19 2.91 76.59
N SER A 509 30.95 3.31 76.89
CA SER A 509 30.65 4.44 77.78
C SER A 509 31.15 4.23 79.21
N ASN A 510 31.34 2.99 79.66
CA ASN A 510 31.97 2.68 80.95
C ASN A 510 33.40 3.24 81.10
N ARG A 511 34.09 3.57 80.00
CA ARG A 511 35.41 4.21 80.06
C ARG A 511 35.35 5.61 80.66
N TYR A 512 34.26 6.35 80.40
CA TYR A 512 34.10 7.75 80.80
C TYR A 512 33.35 7.91 82.13
N ARG A 513 32.93 6.81 82.78
CA ARG A 513 32.18 6.82 84.06
C ARG A 513 32.88 7.58 85.20
N LYS A 514 34.21 7.61 85.19
CA LYS A 514 34.99 8.28 86.25
C LYS A 514 35.15 9.78 86.04
N ASP A 515 34.98 10.24 84.81
CA ASP A 515 35.31 11.60 84.40
C ASP A 515 34.10 12.54 84.51
N ASP A 516 32.86 12.01 84.39
CA ASP A 516 31.64 12.79 84.53
C ASP A 516 30.56 12.06 85.37
N SER A 517 30.07 12.73 86.43
CA SER A 517 29.00 12.23 87.30
C SER A 517 27.62 12.23 86.63
N SER A 518 27.40 13.06 85.61
CA SER A 518 26.17 13.09 84.82
C SER A 518 26.04 11.80 83.99
N ILE A 519 27.14 11.35 83.39
CA ILE A 519 27.20 10.12 82.58
C ILE A 519 26.96 8.88 83.45
N ASP A 520 27.53 8.84 84.66
CA ASP A 520 27.29 7.70 85.55
C ASP A 520 25.81 7.53 85.89
N LYS A 521 25.05 8.61 86.08
CA LYS A 521 23.60 8.55 86.30
C LYS A 521 22.85 8.03 85.07
N SER A 522 23.16 8.55 83.88
CA SER A 522 22.53 8.09 82.63
C SER A 522 22.85 6.63 82.32
N LEU A 523 24.09 6.19 82.60
CA LEU A 523 24.50 4.79 82.41
C LEU A 523 23.86 3.85 83.44
N ASN A 524 23.70 4.26 84.69
CA ASN A 524 22.95 3.48 85.68
C ASN A 524 21.48 3.32 85.26
N GLU A 525 20.89 4.34 84.63
CA GLU A 525 19.55 4.24 84.05
C GLU A 525 19.51 3.33 82.81
N ALA A 526 20.47 3.46 81.90
CA ALA A 526 20.61 2.60 80.72
C ALA A 526 20.82 1.12 81.11
N GLU A 527 21.66 0.82 82.09
CA GLU A 527 21.86 -0.54 82.62
C GLU A 527 20.58 -1.12 83.24
N ARG A 528 19.80 -0.29 83.97
CA ARG A 528 18.52 -0.71 84.51
C ARG A 528 17.52 -1.03 83.39
N LEU A 529 17.49 -0.22 82.33
CA LEU A 529 16.64 -0.45 81.16
C LEU A 529 17.07 -1.68 80.36
N PHE A 530 18.38 -1.91 80.23
CA PHE A 530 18.96 -3.09 79.61
C PHE A 530 18.53 -4.36 80.35
N LYS A 531 18.63 -4.38 81.69
CA LYS A 531 18.17 -5.51 82.53
C LYS A 531 16.67 -5.77 82.43
N ASN A 532 15.88 -4.75 82.10
CA ASN A 532 14.43 -4.84 81.90
C ASN A 532 14.04 -5.09 80.44
N ASN A 533 14.96 -5.53 79.58
CA ASN A 533 14.75 -5.84 78.16
C ASN A 533 14.26 -4.66 77.30
N ARG A 534 14.51 -3.41 77.72
CA ARG A 534 14.16 -2.19 76.97
C ARG A 534 15.35 -1.64 76.19
N TYR A 535 15.89 -2.44 75.28
CA TYR A 535 17.14 -2.15 74.55
C TYR A 535 17.10 -0.84 73.77
N LYS A 536 16.04 -0.55 73.01
CA LYS A 536 15.92 0.70 72.24
C LYS A 536 16.08 1.96 73.09
N ARG A 537 15.41 2.00 74.25
CA ARG A 537 15.53 3.13 75.19
C ARG A 537 16.89 3.15 75.90
N ALA A 538 17.48 1.99 76.15
CA ALA A 538 18.82 1.91 76.72
C ALA A 538 19.87 2.44 75.74
N ILE A 539 19.72 2.16 74.43
CA ILE A 539 20.53 2.72 73.35
C ILE A 539 20.38 4.24 73.33
N GLU A 540 19.17 4.78 73.23
CA GLU A 540 18.93 6.23 73.18
C GLU A 540 19.61 6.99 74.33
N ILE A 541 19.52 6.47 75.55
CA ILE A 541 20.14 7.09 76.74
C ILE A 541 21.67 6.93 76.72
N ALA A 542 22.18 5.78 76.26
CA ALA A 542 23.62 5.54 76.15
C ALA A 542 24.25 6.39 75.02
N GLU A 543 23.57 6.58 73.90
CA GLU A 543 23.97 7.44 72.79
C GLU A 543 23.97 8.90 73.19
N GLN A 544 22.90 9.39 73.83
CA GLN A 544 22.85 10.77 74.33
C GLN A 544 23.97 11.08 75.33
N ALA A 545 24.31 10.11 76.19
CA ALA A 545 25.42 10.24 77.11
C ALA A 545 26.77 10.25 76.37
N LEU A 546 26.94 9.39 75.36
CA LEU A 546 28.20 9.27 74.61
C LEU A 546 28.45 10.44 73.66
N ASP A 547 27.42 10.91 72.95
CA ASP A 547 27.50 12.06 72.02
C ASP A 547 27.83 13.37 72.74
N SER A 548 27.54 13.46 74.05
CA SER A 548 27.93 14.62 74.86
C SER A 548 29.45 14.70 75.12
N VAL A 549 30.15 13.56 74.99
CA VAL A 549 31.61 13.44 75.22
C VAL A 549 32.38 13.36 73.91
N ASP A 550 31.90 12.56 72.96
CA ASP A 550 32.53 12.36 71.66
C ASP A 550 31.49 12.26 70.53
N PRO A 551 31.21 13.37 69.83
CA PRO A 551 30.22 13.41 68.76
C PRO A 551 30.59 12.49 67.58
N GLY A 552 29.74 11.50 67.27
CA GLY A 552 29.87 10.65 66.07
C GLY A 552 30.47 9.25 66.30
N ILE A 553 30.84 8.90 67.53
CA ILE A 553 31.28 7.53 67.87
C ILE A 553 30.10 6.55 67.93
N SER A 554 28.94 7.01 68.39
CA SER A 554 27.71 6.21 68.47
C SER A 554 27.36 5.56 67.12
N GLN A 555 27.41 6.34 66.04
CA GLN A 555 27.15 5.88 64.66
C GLN A 555 28.21 4.87 64.16
N ARG A 556 29.48 5.05 64.52
CA ARG A 556 30.55 4.10 64.16
C ARG A 556 30.38 2.74 64.84
N ILE A 557 29.93 2.72 66.08
CA ILE A 557 29.66 1.49 66.83
C ILE A 557 28.42 0.79 66.25
N GLU A 558 27.41 1.57 65.84
CA GLU A 558 26.23 1.05 65.14
C GLU A 558 26.63 0.36 63.81
N ASP A 559 27.43 1.02 62.97
CA ASP A 559 27.95 0.45 61.72
C ASP A 559 28.80 -0.82 61.94
N GLU A 560 29.59 -0.87 63.03
CA GLU A 560 30.39 -2.04 63.39
C GLU A 560 29.53 -3.22 63.88
N VAL A 561 28.39 -2.95 64.51
CA VAL A 561 27.45 -3.99 64.97
C VAL A 561 26.59 -4.52 63.82
N ILE A 562 26.21 -3.66 62.87
CA ILE A 562 25.45 -4.03 61.68
C ILE A 562 26.33 -4.88 60.75
N SER A 563 27.61 -4.52 60.57
CA SER A 563 28.56 -5.29 59.74
C SER A 563 29.01 -6.63 60.33
N GLN A 564 28.90 -6.83 61.64
CA GLN A 564 29.19 -8.12 62.30
C GLN A 564 27.98 -9.07 62.36
N ASN A 565 26.76 -8.57 62.11
CA ASN A 565 25.52 -9.37 62.15
C ASN A 565 24.95 -9.68 60.76
N GLN A 566 25.49 -9.10 59.68
CA GLN A 566 25.38 -9.60 58.31
C GLN A 566 26.35 -10.76 58.11
#